data_AF-A0A534UQF0-F1
#
_entry.id   AF-A0A534UQF0-F1
#
_cell.length_a   1.000
_cell.length_b   1.000
_cell.length_c   1.000
_cell.angle_alpha   90.00
_cell.angle_beta   90.00
_cell.angle_gamma   90.00
#
_symmetry.space_group_name_H-M   'P 1'
#
loop_
_entity.id
_entity.type
_entity.pdbx_description
1 polymer ?
#
loop_
_entity_poly.entity_id
_entity_poly.type
_entity_poly.pdbx_seq_one_letter_code
_entity_poly.pdbx_strand_id
1 'polypeptide(L)'
;MALVVDAHHHFWDPARATYPWMTDALASIRRRFGPEDLRPLLAANGVDRTVLVQTISSLGETREFLATAAANEFIAGVVGWVDLTAPDLA
;
A
#
# COMPACT_ATOMS: atom_id res chain seq x y z
N MET A 1 13.77 6.35 -22.28
CA MET A 1 12.30 6.34 -22.09
C MET A 1 11.97 7.13 -20.84
N ALA A 2 10.79 7.73 -20.77
CA ALA A 2 10.34 8.41 -19.55
C ALA A 2 9.98 7.38 -18.48
N LEU A 3 10.22 7.73 -17.21
CA LEU A 3 9.85 6.92 -16.05
C LEU A 3 8.32 6.80 -15.96
N VAL A 4 7.80 5.58 -15.83
CA VAL A 4 6.37 5.29 -15.62
C VAL A 4 6.13 4.92 -14.16
N VAL A 5 5.23 5.64 -13.49
CA VAL A 5 4.90 5.43 -12.07
C VAL A 5 3.43 5.09 -11.92
N ASP A 6 3.13 3.96 -11.28
CA ASP A 6 1.81 3.71 -10.70
C ASP A 6 1.71 4.49 -9.39
N ALA A 7 1.07 5.65 -9.45
CA ALA A 7 0.99 6.57 -8.34
C ALA A 7 0.02 6.15 -7.23
N HIS A 8 -0.73 5.05 -7.40
CA HIS A 8 -1.74 4.66 -6.42
C HIS A 8 -2.02 3.15 -6.45
N HIS A 9 -1.47 2.42 -5.48
CA HIS A 9 -1.92 1.07 -5.14
C HIS A 9 -1.91 0.83 -3.63
N HIS A 10 -2.40 -0.33 -3.24
CA HIS A 10 -2.57 -0.74 -1.84
C HIS A 10 -2.11 -2.19 -1.65
N PHE A 11 -1.63 -2.48 -0.44
CA PHE A 11 -1.49 -3.85 0.05
C PHE A 11 -2.37 -4.04 1.28
N TRP A 12 -2.88 -5.26 1.46
CA TRP A 12 -3.67 -5.60 2.64
C TRP A 12 -3.63 -7.10 2.91
N ASP A 13 -3.87 -7.48 4.16
CA ASP A 13 -3.97 -8.86 4.60
C ASP A 13 -5.09 -8.99 5.65
N PRO A 14 -6.28 -9.51 5.28
CA PRO A 14 -7.40 -9.68 6.21
C PRO A 14 -7.10 -10.60 7.39
N ALA A 15 -6.02 -11.39 7.34
CA ALA A 15 -5.57 -12.20 8.47
C ALA A 15 -4.78 -11.39 9.52
N ARG A 16 -4.29 -10.19 9.16
CA ARG A 16 -3.40 -9.37 10.01
C ARG A 16 -4.06 -8.09 10.52
N ALA A 17 -5.08 -7.59 9.85
CA ALA A 17 -5.81 -6.40 10.27
C ALA A 17 -7.30 -6.49 9.92
N THR A 18 -8.11 -5.69 10.62
CA THR A 18 -9.52 -5.50 10.30
C THR A 18 -9.68 -4.26 9.43
N TYR A 19 -10.40 -4.43 8.32
CA TYR A 19 -10.64 -3.37 7.34
C TYR A 19 -12.13 -3.00 7.37
N PRO A 20 -12.52 -1.85 7.95
CA PRO A 20 -13.93 -1.47 8.08
C PRO A 20 -14.66 -1.36 6.73
N TRP A 21 -13.91 -1.10 5.65
CA TRP A 21 -14.42 -0.98 4.30
C TRP A 21 -14.62 -2.34 3.59
N MET A 22 -13.99 -3.42 4.05
CA MET A 22 -14.15 -4.76 3.46
C MET A 22 -15.48 -5.38 3.90
N THR A 23 -16.56 -4.98 3.24
CA THR A 23 -17.88 -5.60 3.39
C THR A 23 -18.03 -6.84 2.48
N ASP A 24 -19.14 -7.57 2.59
CA ASP A 24 -19.40 -8.74 1.75
C ASP A 24 -19.52 -8.38 0.26
N ALA A 25 -19.86 -7.13 -0.07
CA ALA A 25 -19.84 -6.63 -1.45
C ALA A 25 -18.44 -6.67 -2.08
N LEU A 26 -17.38 -6.70 -1.26
CA LEU A 26 -15.98 -6.75 -1.69
C LEU A 26 -15.35 -8.13 -1.46
N ALA A 27 -16.15 -9.19 -1.42
CA ALA A 27 -15.67 -10.56 -1.19
C ALA A 27 -14.57 -11.00 -2.15
N SER A 28 -14.60 -10.55 -3.42
CA SER A 28 -13.58 -10.89 -4.44
C SER A 28 -12.17 -10.39 -4.10
N ILE A 29 -12.07 -9.32 -3.30
CA ILE A 29 -10.80 -8.73 -2.87
C ILE A 29 -10.50 -8.95 -1.39
N ARG A 30 -11.36 -9.69 -0.67
CA ARG A 30 -11.17 -10.07 0.74
C ARG A 30 -10.16 -11.22 0.89
N ARG A 31 -8.96 -11.00 0.38
CA ARG A 31 -7.79 -11.88 0.48
C ARG A 31 -6.53 -11.05 0.63
N ARG A 32 -5.41 -11.69 0.95
CA ARG A 32 -4.10 -11.03 0.98
C ARG A 32 -3.67 -10.57 -0.42
N PHE A 33 -3.13 -9.36 -0.50
CA PHE A 33 -2.40 -8.81 -1.65
C PHE A 33 -1.07 -8.23 -1.17
N GLY A 34 0.03 -8.63 -1.79
CA GLY A 34 1.39 -8.20 -1.44
C GLY A 34 2.29 -7.92 -2.64
N PRO A 35 3.58 -7.60 -2.37
CA PRO A 35 4.58 -7.31 -3.41
C PRO A 35 4.69 -8.36 -4.52
N GLU A 36 4.57 -9.63 -4.16
CA GLU A 36 4.62 -10.78 -5.07
C GLU A 36 3.43 -10.86 -6.03
N ASP A 37 2.25 -10.34 -5.64
CA ASP A 37 1.10 -10.24 -6.53
C ASP A 37 1.28 -9.11 -7.55
N LEU A 38 1.86 -7.98 -7.13
CA LEU A 38 1.98 -6.77 -7.94
C LEU A 38 3.15 -6.81 -8.92
N ARG A 39 4.33 -7.29 -8.48
CA ARG A 39 5.57 -7.23 -9.26
C ARG A 39 5.46 -7.82 -10.68
N PRO A 40 4.81 -8.98 -10.91
CA PRO A 40 4.60 -9.50 -12.27
C PRO A 40 3.75 -8.57 -13.15
N LEU A 41 2.77 -7.89 -12.55
CA LEU A 41 1.88 -6.96 -13.27
C LEU A 41 2.63 -5.69 -13.69
N LEU A 42 3.52 -5.17 -12.84
CA LEU A 42 4.36 -4.02 -13.17
C LEU A 42 5.23 -4.31 -14.40
N ALA A 43 5.89 -5.47 -14.41
CA ALA A 43 6.72 -5.90 -15.52
C ALA A 43 5.93 -6.06 -16.83
N ALA A 44 4.74 -6.66 -16.75
CA ALA A 44 3.87 -6.87 -17.92
C ALA A 44 3.34 -5.56 -18.54
N ASN A 45 3.26 -4.48 -17.75
CA ASN A 45 2.70 -3.20 -18.18
C ASN A 45 3.76 -2.09 -18.36
N GLY A 46 5.04 -2.40 -18.17
CA GLY A 46 6.12 -1.42 -18.29
C GLY A 46 6.05 -0.30 -17.24
N VAL A 47 5.62 -0.63 -16.02
CA VAL A 47 5.62 0.30 -14.87
C VAL A 47 6.93 0.15 -14.11
N ASP A 48 7.67 1.25 -13.96
CA ASP A 48 9.01 1.24 -13.37
C ASP A 48 8.98 1.33 -11.84
N ARG A 49 8.05 2.12 -11.29
CA ARG A 49 7.94 2.43 -9.86
C ARG A 49 6.50 2.57 -9.41
N THR A 50 6.27 2.48 -8.10
CA THR A 50 4.95 2.63 -7.51
C THR A 50 4.94 3.51 -6.27
N VAL A 51 3.76 3.98 -5.89
CA VAL A 51 3.50 4.63 -4.60
C VAL A 51 2.47 3.80 -3.82
N LEU A 52 2.86 3.34 -2.64
CA LEU A 52 2.02 2.52 -1.76
C LEU A 52 1.20 3.42 -0.82
N VAL A 53 -0.13 3.31 -0.88
CA VAL A 53 -1.07 4.19 -0.15
C VAL A 53 -1.74 3.42 0.99
N GLN A 54 -1.84 4.03 2.18
CA GLN A 54 -2.51 3.47 3.37
C GLN A 54 -3.91 2.92 3.06
N THR A 55 -4.34 1.93 3.83
CA THR A 55 -5.67 1.31 3.74
C THR A 55 -6.49 1.44 5.02
N ILE A 56 -5.85 1.76 6.14
CA ILE A 56 -6.49 2.01 7.44
C ILE A 56 -5.87 3.22 8.14
N SER A 57 -6.65 3.85 9.01
CA SER A 57 -6.21 4.99 9.82
C SER A 57 -5.31 4.55 10.97
N SER A 58 -4.08 4.13 10.65
CA SER A 58 -3.12 3.59 11.61
C SER A 58 -1.70 4.06 11.33
N LEU A 59 -1.06 4.69 12.33
CA LEU A 59 0.37 4.97 12.31
C LEU A 59 1.20 3.67 12.24
N GLY A 60 0.67 2.56 12.74
CA GLY A 60 1.29 1.24 12.63
C GLY A 60 1.39 0.78 11.17
N GLU A 61 0.34 1.00 10.37
CA GLU A 61 0.36 0.67 8.94
C GLU A 61 1.38 1.54 8.18
N THR A 62 1.48 2.82 8.50
CA THR A 62 2.50 3.70 7.93
C THR A 62 3.91 3.14 8.13
N ARG A 63 4.23 2.69 9.35
CA ARG A 63 5.54 2.10 9.66
C ARG A 63 5.77 0.78 8.92
N GLU A 64 4.74 -0.05 8.83
CA GLU A 64 4.80 -1.31 8.07
C GLU A 64 5.01 -1.07 6.57
N PHE A 65 4.33 -0.09 5.99
CA PHE A 65 4.46 0.25 4.57
C PHE A 65 5.82 0.87 4.26
N LEU A 66 6.37 1.68 5.17
CA LEU A 66 7.76 2.16 5.05
C LEU A 66 8.77 1.02 5.08
N ALA A 67 8.60 0.03 5.98
CA ALA A 67 9.43 -1.17 6.00
C ALA A 67 9.27 -2.01 4.71
N THR A 68 8.04 -2.11 4.19
CA THR A 68 7.74 -2.79 2.93
C THR A 68 8.43 -2.11 1.75
N ALA A 69 8.39 -0.78 1.68
CA ALA A 69 9.07 -0.01 0.65
C ALA A 69 10.60 -0.18 0.72
N ALA A 70 11.16 -0.17 1.94
CA ALA A 70 12.59 -0.42 2.15
C ALA A 70 13.04 -1.82 1.68
N ALA A 71 12.15 -2.81 1.72
CA ALA A 71 12.41 -4.17 1.26
C ALA A 71 12.13 -4.40 -0.24
N ASN A 72 11.51 -3.44 -0.94
CA ASN A 72 11.03 -3.61 -2.31
C ASN A 72 11.32 -2.38 -3.16
N GLU A 73 12.42 -2.40 -3.93
CA GLU A 73 12.92 -1.24 -4.71
C GLU A 73 11.93 -0.66 -5.73
N PHE A 74 10.92 -1.43 -6.15
CA PHE A 74 9.89 -0.94 -7.07
C PHE A 74 8.93 0.06 -6.41
N ILE A 75 8.89 0.12 -5.07
CA ILE A 75 8.07 1.07 -4.32
C ILE A 75 8.92 2.33 -4.09
N ALA A 76 8.64 3.40 -4.83
CA ALA A 76 9.38 4.65 -4.74
C ALA A 76 8.95 5.54 -3.56
N GLY A 77 7.77 5.30 -2.99
CA GLY A 77 7.26 6.10 -1.88
C GLY A 77 6.03 5.51 -1.23
N VAL A 78 5.68 6.10 -0.08
CA VAL A 78 4.52 5.70 0.73
C VAL A 78 3.68 6.94 1.04
N VAL A 79 2.38 6.86 0.79
CA VAL A 79 1.39 7.78 1.36
C VAL A 79 0.86 7.13 2.63
N GLY A 80 1.46 7.51 3.75
CA GLY A 80 1.09 7.00 5.07
C GLY A 80 -0.12 7.71 5.67
N TRP A 81 -0.56 7.19 6.80
CA TRP A 81 -1.52 7.83 7.70
C TRP A 81 -0.86 8.30 9.00
N VAL A 82 -1.30 9.45 9.48
CA VAL A 82 -1.06 9.94 10.84
C VAL A 82 -2.28 10.77 11.27
N ASP A 83 -2.49 10.93 12.57
CA ASP A 83 -3.52 11.83 13.07
C ASP A 83 -3.06 13.29 12.89
N LEU A 84 -3.58 13.94 11.85
CA LEU A 84 -3.29 15.34 11.53
C LEU A 84 -3.83 16.34 12.57
N THR A 85 -4.61 15.87 13.55
CA THR A 85 -5.17 16.71 14.63
C THR A 85 -4.41 16.57 15.95
N ALA A 86 -3.45 15.64 16.02
CA ALA A 86 -2.69 15.41 17.24
C ALA A 86 -1.82 16.62 17.58
N PRO A 87 -1.80 17.08 18.85
CA PRO A 87 -1.09 18.29 19.25
C PRO A 87 0.44 18.15 19.17
N ASP A 88 0.95 16.93 19.09
CA ASP A 88 2.36 16.59 18.96
C ASP A 88 2.79 16.31 17.51
N LEU A 89 1.88 16.44 16.54
CA LEU A 89 2.21 16.40 15.12
C LEU A 89 2.71 17.78 14.66
N ALA A 90 3.99 17.85 14.27
CA ALA A 90 4.68 19.07 13.88
C ALA A 90 4.28 19.62 12.50
#